data_AF-A0A090X9K6-F1
#
_entry.id   AF-A0A090X9K6-F1
#
_cell.length_a   1.000
_cell.length_b   1.000
_cell.length_c   1.000
_cell.angle_alpha   90.00
_cell.angle_beta   90.00
_cell.angle_gamma   90.00
#
_symmetry.space_group_name_H-M   'P 1'
#
loop_
_entity.id
_entity.type
_entity.pdbx_description
1 polymer ?
#
loop_
_entity_poly.entity_id
_entity_poly.type
_entity_poly.pdbx_seq_one_letter_code
_entity_poly.pdbx_strand_id
1 'polypeptide(L)'
;MKVKRKIIIVGVVMILHALQKGVLSQEPLPFKCYQDIKDVGEIFCKITGQRRFMNIIWQDLVLMCTTAYSNLSIPFKVTEDQIVICPDDLEKKFDTWKREWLRNEIQAKNDMCNCTEKHR
;
A
#
# COMPACT_ATOMS: atom_id res chain seq x y z
N MET A 1 39.08 -16.78 -43.00
CA MET A 1 37.72 -16.30 -42.64
C MET A 1 37.53 -16.38 -41.11
N LYS A 2 37.70 -15.27 -40.39
CA LYS A 2 37.54 -15.16 -38.92
C LYS A 2 36.59 -13.98 -38.62
N VAL A 3 35.34 -14.06 -39.08
CA VAL A 3 34.34 -12.99 -38.90
C VAL A 3 33.03 -13.60 -38.40
N LYS A 4 33.07 -14.37 -37.29
CA LYS A 4 31.84 -14.85 -36.62
C LYS A 4 31.89 -14.90 -35.09
N ARG A 5 33.02 -14.59 -34.43
CA ARG A 5 33.10 -14.59 -32.95
C ARG A 5 32.87 -13.22 -32.29
N LYS A 6 33.19 -12.10 -32.96
CA LYS A 6 33.07 -10.76 -32.34
C LYS A 6 31.63 -10.23 -32.29
N ILE A 7 30.78 -10.59 -33.24
CA ILE A 7 29.40 -10.06 -33.32
C ILE A 7 28.50 -10.64 -32.23
N ILE A 8 28.73 -11.90 -31.81
CA ILE A 8 27.93 -12.57 -30.77
C ILE A 8 28.14 -11.91 -29.39
N ILE A 9 29.35 -11.41 -29.10
CA ILE A 9 29.66 -10.80 -27.80
C ILE A 9 28.95 -9.44 -27.64
N VAL A 10 28.83 -8.65 -28.72
CA VAL A 10 28.13 -7.36 -28.67
C VAL A 10 26.62 -7.54 -28.46
N GLY A 11 26.03 -8.58 -29.03
CA GLY A 11 24.61 -8.91 -28.84
C GLY A 11 24.25 -9.29 -27.40
N VAL A 12 25.12 -10.04 -26.70
CA VAL A 12 24.88 -10.42 -25.28
C VAL A 12 25.06 -9.22 -24.34
N VAL A 13 26.03 -8.33 -24.63
CA VAL A 13 26.29 -7.15 -23.80
C VAL A 13 25.15 -6.11 -23.93
N MET A 14 24.58 -5.92 -25.13
CA MET A 14 23.44 -4.99 -25.30
C MET A 14 22.14 -5.48 -24.65
N ILE A 15 21.94 -6.81 -24.55
CA ILE A 15 20.81 -7.37 -23.79
C ILE A 15 20.99 -7.12 -22.28
N LEU A 16 22.22 -7.22 -21.76
CA LEU A 16 22.48 -6.96 -20.34
C LEU A 16 22.20 -5.50 -19.93
N HIS A 17 22.53 -4.53 -20.79
CA HIS A 17 22.29 -3.11 -20.49
C HIS A 17 20.83 -2.69 -20.70
N ALA A 18 20.09 -3.37 -21.58
CA ALA A 18 18.65 -3.15 -21.76
C ALA A 18 17.82 -3.75 -20.61
N LEU A 19 18.26 -4.87 -20.01
CA LEU A 19 17.65 -5.46 -18.82
C LEU A 19 17.80 -4.61 -17.55
N GLN A 20 18.72 -3.65 -17.52
CA GLN A 20 18.81 -2.69 -16.41
C GLN A 20 17.81 -1.53 -16.53
N LYS A 21 17.16 -1.31 -17.67
CA LYS A 21 16.34 -0.11 -17.89
C LYS A 21 14.98 -0.30 -18.59
N GLY A 22 14.50 -1.52 -18.80
CA GLY A 22 13.15 -1.69 -19.32
C GLY A 22 12.62 -3.11 -19.36
N VAL A 23 11.54 -3.31 -18.60
CA VAL A 23 10.46 -4.28 -18.83
C VAL A 23 10.76 -5.74 -18.44
N LEU A 24 10.37 -6.08 -17.21
CA LEU A 24 9.39 -7.14 -16.94
C LEU A 24 8.73 -6.81 -15.59
N SER A 25 7.41 -6.63 -15.62
CA SER A 25 6.52 -6.39 -14.49
C SER A 25 6.55 -7.52 -13.46
N GLN A 26 7.61 -7.61 -12.67
CA GLN A 26 7.39 -8.03 -11.29
C GLN A 26 6.79 -6.82 -10.59
N GLU A 27 5.46 -6.83 -10.43
CA GLU A 27 4.86 -6.17 -9.27
C GLU A 27 5.78 -6.49 -8.09
N PRO A 28 6.29 -5.48 -7.37
CA PRO A 28 7.11 -5.77 -6.23
C PRO A 28 6.32 -6.70 -5.32
N LEU A 29 6.96 -7.79 -4.89
CA LEU A 29 6.42 -8.73 -3.91
C LEU A 29 5.67 -7.93 -2.82
N PRO A 30 4.47 -8.37 -2.39
CA PRO A 30 3.55 -7.52 -1.66
C PRO A 30 4.26 -6.89 -0.46
N PHE A 31 4.48 -5.58 -0.54
CA PHE A 31 5.04 -4.75 0.51
C PHE A 31 4.06 -4.78 1.68
N LYS A 32 4.31 -5.63 2.68
CA LYS A 32 3.40 -5.89 3.80
C LYS A 32 2.83 -4.60 4.40
N CYS A 33 3.70 -3.62 4.67
CA CYS A 33 3.33 -2.31 5.19
C CYS A 33 2.36 -1.56 4.25
N TYR A 34 2.60 -1.57 2.94
CA TYR A 34 1.69 -0.97 1.95
C TYR A 34 0.33 -1.67 1.93
N GLN A 35 0.33 -3.00 2.02
CA GLN A 35 -0.93 -3.75 2.08
C GLN A 35 -1.70 -3.46 3.37
N ASP A 36 -1.01 -3.30 4.50
CA ASP A 36 -1.63 -2.87 5.75
C ASP A 36 -2.22 -1.45 5.65
N ILE A 37 -1.55 -0.53 4.95
CA ILE A 37 -2.11 0.81 4.64
C ILE A 37 -3.40 0.70 3.82
N LYS A 38 -3.42 -0.13 2.79
CA LYS A 38 -4.63 -0.36 1.97
C LYS A 38 -5.77 -0.93 2.81
N ASP A 39 -5.50 -1.94 3.62
CA ASP A 39 -6.50 -2.56 4.51
C ASP A 39 -7.09 -1.52 5.47
N VAL A 40 -6.22 -0.72 6.11
CA VAL A 40 -6.65 0.38 7.00
C VAL A 40 -7.46 1.43 6.24
N GLY A 41 -7.02 1.80 5.03
CA GLY A 41 -7.72 2.74 4.16
C GLY A 41 -9.14 2.28 3.83
N GLU A 42 -9.31 1.00 3.48
CA GLU A 42 -10.63 0.44 3.18
C GLU A 42 -11.56 0.51 4.39
N ILE A 43 -11.04 0.16 5.58
CA ILE A 43 -11.80 0.25 6.82
C ILE A 43 -12.20 1.71 7.12
N PHE A 44 -11.25 2.63 7.08
CA PHE A 44 -11.49 4.05 7.33
C PHE A 44 -12.52 4.64 6.37
N CYS A 45 -12.36 4.40 5.06
CA CYS A 45 -13.28 4.91 4.05
C CYS A 45 -14.68 4.31 4.22
N LYS A 46 -14.78 3.05 4.62
CA LYS A 46 -16.07 2.40 4.89
C LYS A 46 -16.76 2.98 6.12
N ILE A 47 -16.07 3.09 7.26
CA ILE A 47 -16.64 3.59 8.51
C ILE A 47 -17.06 5.06 8.38
N THR A 48 -16.32 5.86 7.62
CA THR A 48 -16.64 7.28 7.38
C THR A 48 -17.64 7.52 6.25
N GLY A 49 -18.15 6.46 5.60
CA GLY A 49 -19.11 6.57 4.51
C GLY A 49 -18.52 7.08 3.18
N GLN A 50 -17.20 7.13 3.04
CA GLN A 50 -16.49 7.64 1.87
C GLN A 50 -16.21 6.59 0.77
N ARG A 51 -16.98 5.49 0.78
CA ARG A 51 -16.92 4.34 -0.12
C ARG A 51 -15.68 3.46 0.08
N ARG A 52 -14.64 3.64 -0.74
CA ARG A 52 -13.47 2.75 -0.83
C ARG A 52 -12.19 3.54 -0.81
N PHE A 53 -11.12 2.87 -0.38
CA PHE A 53 -9.77 3.36 -0.53
C PHE A 53 -9.45 3.58 -2.02
N MET A 54 -8.80 4.70 -2.32
CA MET A 54 -8.41 5.06 -3.68
C MET A 54 -6.89 5.06 -3.84
N ASN A 55 -6.20 5.86 -3.03
CA ASN A 55 -4.75 6.01 -3.13
C ASN A 55 -4.15 6.61 -1.85
N ILE A 56 -2.82 6.66 -1.79
CA ILE A 56 -2.04 7.44 -0.81
C ILE A 56 -1.50 8.69 -1.51
N ILE A 57 -1.64 9.85 -0.88
CA ILE A 57 -0.86 11.05 -1.21
C ILE A 57 0.51 10.88 -0.56
N TRP A 58 1.50 10.45 -1.34
CA TRP A 58 2.83 10.12 -0.83
C TRP A 58 3.57 11.30 -0.21
N GLN A 59 3.30 12.53 -0.67
CA GLN A 59 3.90 13.75 -0.12
C GLN A 59 3.53 13.98 1.35
N ASP A 60 2.26 13.73 1.68
CA ASP A 60 1.70 13.99 3.02
C ASP A 60 1.47 12.71 3.83
N LEU A 61 1.67 11.54 3.22
CA LEU A 61 1.37 10.21 3.78
C LEU A 61 -0.08 10.11 4.28
N VAL A 62 -0.98 10.58 3.41
CA VAL A 62 -2.43 10.65 3.67
C VAL A 62 -3.18 9.68 2.78
N LEU A 63 -4.08 8.90 3.37
CA LEU A 63 -4.95 7.97 2.68
C LEU A 63 -6.16 8.73 2.13
N MET A 64 -6.48 8.48 0.86
CA MET A 64 -7.62 9.04 0.16
C MET A 64 -8.72 8.01 -0.06
N CYS A 65 -9.96 8.45 0.14
CA CYS A 65 -11.15 7.73 -0.22
C CYS A 65 -11.71 8.20 -1.57
N THR A 66 -12.59 7.40 -2.18
CA THR A 66 -13.22 7.73 -3.47
C THR A 66 -13.99 9.06 -3.43
N THR A 67 -14.67 9.34 -2.32
CA THR A 67 -15.38 10.59 -2.09
C THR A 67 -14.71 11.28 -0.91
N ALA A 68 -13.56 11.92 -1.17
CA ALA A 68 -12.65 12.45 -0.15
C ALA A 68 -13.24 13.64 0.64
N TYR A 69 -14.12 13.34 1.60
CA TYR A 69 -14.63 14.30 2.59
C TYR A 69 -13.76 14.34 3.84
N SER A 70 -12.99 13.29 4.11
CA SER A 70 -12.06 13.24 5.24
C SER A 70 -10.85 12.37 4.90
N ASN A 71 -9.71 12.76 5.46
CA ASN A 71 -8.42 12.17 5.19
C ASN A 71 -7.89 11.45 6.44
N LEU A 72 -7.09 10.40 6.24
CA LEU A 72 -6.40 9.70 7.33
C LEU A 72 -4.89 9.76 7.12
N SER A 73 -4.16 10.34 8.06
CA SER A 73 -2.69 10.33 8.05
C SER A 73 -2.15 9.06 8.72
N ILE A 74 -0.98 8.61 8.28
CA ILE A 74 -0.21 7.58 9.00
C ILE A 74 0.27 8.19 10.33
N PRO A 75 0.00 7.56 11.50
CA PRO A 75 0.18 8.20 12.80
C PRO A 75 1.63 8.20 13.33
N PHE A 76 2.59 7.80 12.51
CA PHE A 76 4.01 7.73 12.86
C PHE A 76 4.87 8.16 11.68
N LYS A 77 6.09 8.62 12.00
CA LYS A 77 7.06 9.05 10.99
C LYS A 77 7.55 7.84 10.19
N VAL A 78 7.43 7.93 8.87
CA VAL A 78 7.85 6.91 7.93
C VAL A 78 8.17 7.60 6.59
N THR A 79 9.02 7.00 5.76
CA THR A 79 9.26 7.43 4.37
C THR A 79 8.64 6.46 3.38
N GLU A 80 8.46 6.89 2.13
CA GLU A 80 8.01 6.01 1.04
C GLU A 80 8.92 4.78 0.90
N ASP A 81 10.25 4.98 0.88
CA ASP A 81 11.22 3.89 0.83
C ASP A 81 11.07 2.91 1.99
N GLN A 82 10.76 3.39 3.19
CA GLN A 82 10.54 2.54 4.35
C GLN A 82 9.24 1.74 4.25
N ILE A 83 8.18 2.31 3.67
CA ILE A 83 6.92 1.59 3.40
C ILE A 83 7.15 0.48 2.38
N VAL A 84 7.95 0.77 1.35
CA VAL A 84 8.38 -0.16 0.31
C VAL A 84 9.25 -1.27 0.91
N ILE A 85 10.28 -0.95 1.68
CA ILE A 85 11.18 -1.96 2.26
C ILE A 85 10.50 -2.75 3.38
N CYS A 86 9.65 -2.10 4.17
CA CYS A 86 8.94 -2.64 5.33
C CYS A 86 9.86 -3.39 6.32
N PRO A 87 10.79 -2.71 6.99
CA PRO A 87 11.63 -3.34 8.02
C PRO A 87 10.78 -3.84 9.22
N ASP A 88 11.26 -4.88 9.92
CA ASP A 88 10.53 -5.57 11.00
C ASP A 88 9.95 -4.65 12.08
N ASP A 89 10.65 -3.57 12.45
CA ASP A 89 10.18 -2.63 13.47
C ASP A 89 9.00 -1.79 12.97
N LEU A 90 9.00 -1.46 11.67
CA LEU A 90 7.94 -0.74 11.00
C LEU A 90 6.75 -1.66 10.70
N GLU A 91 7.00 -2.90 10.28
CA GLU A 91 5.95 -3.91 10.09
C GLU A 91 5.13 -4.07 11.37
N LYS A 92 5.78 -4.21 12.53
CA LYS A 92 5.09 -4.30 13.84
C LYS A 92 4.21 -3.09 14.16
N LYS A 93 4.63 -1.89 13.74
CA LYS A 93 3.84 -0.66 13.91
C LYS A 93 2.61 -0.69 13.00
N PHE A 94 2.77 -1.05 11.73
CA PHE A 94 1.65 -1.20 10.79
C PHE A 94 0.67 -2.30 11.20
N ASP A 95 1.16 -3.45 11.67
CA ASP A 95 0.33 -4.53 12.20
C ASP A 95 -0.49 -4.10 13.42
N THR A 96 0.09 -3.29 14.29
CA THR A 96 -0.60 -2.78 15.48
C THR A 96 -1.67 -1.76 15.07
N TRP A 97 -1.32 -0.83 14.19
CA TRP A 97 -2.25 0.16 13.66
C TRP A 97 -3.42 -0.50 12.89
N LYS A 98 -3.14 -1.53 12.08
CA LYS A 98 -4.18 -2.30 11.39
C LYS A 98 -5.12 -3.01 12.37
N ARG A 99 -4.57 -3.63 13.43
CA ARG A 99 -5.39 -4.26 14.47
C ARG A 99 -6.28 -3.28 15.21
N GLU A 100 -5.83 -2.05 15.43
CA GLU A 100 -6.65 -0.97 15.99
C GLU A 100 -7.82 -0.62 15.07
N TRP A 101 -7.57 -0.43 13.78
CA TRP A 101 -8.64 -0.15 12.82
C TRP A 101 -9.63 -1.29 12.65
N LEU A 102 -9.18 -2.55 12.70
CA LEU A 102 -10.09 -3.70 12.72
C LEU A 102 -11.01 -3.68 13.95
N ARG A 103 -10.49 -3.30 15.13
CA ARG A 103 -11.34 -3.11 16.32
C ARG A 103 -12.33 -1.96 16.13
N ASN A 104 -11.89 -0.85 15.55
CA ASN A 104 -12.77 0.28 15.25
C ASN A 104 -13.91 -0.12 14.30
N GLU A 105 -13.65 -0.98 13.31
CA GLU A 105 -14.69 -1.48 12.40
C GLU A 105 -15.75 -2.30 13.14
N ILE A 106 -15.32 -3.18 14.05
CA ILE A 106 -16.22 -3.98 14.87
C ILE A 106 -17.06 -3.08 15.78
N GLN A 107 -16.41 -2.12 16.45
CA GLN A 107 -17.08 -1.19 17.36
C GLN A 107 -18.12 -0.34 16.61
N ALA A 108 -17.75 0.24 15.46
CA ALA A 108 -18.67 1.02 14.64
C ALA A 108 -19.90 0.21 14.21
N LYS A 109 -19.73 -1.06 13.82
CA LYS A 109 -20.86 -1.96 13.50
C LYS A 109 -21.76 -2.19 14.71
N ASN A 110 -21.18 -2.48 15.87
CA ASN A 110 -21.93 -2.72 17.10
C ASN A 110 -22.74 -1.48 17.53
N ASP A 111 -22.12 -0.29 17.46
CA ASP A 111 -22.77 0.96 17.81
C ASP A 111 -23.95 1.27 16.86
N MET A 112 -23.79 1.02 15.57
CA MET A 112 -24.89 1.15 14.60
C MET A 112 -26.05 0.20 14.89
N CYS A 113 -25.77 -1.08 15.19
CA CYS A 113 -26.82 -2.05 15.55
C CYS A 113 -27.57 -1.63 16.82
N ASN A 114 -26.84 -1.22 17.87
CA ASN A 114 -27.43 -0.78 19.14
C ASN A 114 -28.29 0.49 18.98
N CYS A 115 -27.85 1.44 18.14
CA CYS A 115 -28.65 2.62 17.82
C CYS A 115 -29.98 2.24 17.14
N THR A 116 -29.96 1.23 16.27
CA THR A 116 -31.16 0.78 15.55
C THR A 116 -32.17 0.14 16.48
N GLU A 117 -31.73 -0.64 17.48
CA GLU A 117 -32.61 -1.24 18.49
C GLU A 117 -33.23 -0.19 19.43
N LYS A 118 -32.47 0.85 19.81
CA LYS A 118 -32.96 1.90 20.73
C LYS A 118 -34.07 2.78 20.12
N HIS A 119 -34.16 2.84 18.79
CA HIS A 119 -35.14 3.66 18.08
C HIS A 119 -36.34 2.87 17.51
N ARG A 120 -36.50 1.60 17.90
CA ARG A 120 -37.62 0.73 17.49
C ARG A 120 -38.58 0.51 18.65
#